data_AF-A0A917WLJ3-F1
#
_entry.id   AF-A0A917WLJ3-F1
#
_cell.length_a   1.000
_cell.length_b   1.000
_cell.length_c   1.000
_cell.angle_alpha   90.00
_cell.angle_beta   90.00
_cell.angle_gamma   90.00
#
_symmetry.space_group_name_H-M   'P 1'
#
loop_
_entity.id
_entity.type
_entity.pdbx_description
1 polymer ?
#
loop_
_entity_poly.entity_id
_entity_poly.type
_entity_poly.pdbx_seq_one_letter_code
_entity_poly.pdbx_strand_id
1 'polypeptide(L)'
;MGRHTTAERRRGVAAWPFVVLAVLVLAAAATVVYLVTQRRPSTVADCTATAVLPVVAAPAAVQGVTAAAREWDDTHPVARSTCFTAQVRPMAGEATARALVAGWRGAGTSGVPGPALWVADSSSDVATVDAGAPAVVAGHSTVPVATSPAVLAVTTAAAPGVPGDLSWADLPSLAQRGTVRLALPPVATDDASAAAAASVVYGASASGGGSAGAGLTVAQVRSAAGPLRRLGAAAVDRPDTATAALAALAAGGTGTAVPALEWQLAQLPAAAGGRLRAVHPAGPTAGSEVLAVPVTAGWVSDAQVQAAAAFDAFLSGPAGRQALAASGLRVPGTQVGAASGDGTASTAVPSGSTEPPGGTAPASGGTEPSGPPVAVLPLPSGAVRQELAALVQG
;
A
#
# COMPACT_ATOMS: atom_id res chain seq x y z
N MET A 1 83.29 46.39 28.06
CA MET A 1 82.56 46.23 26.78
C MET A 1 82.65 44.76 26.41
N GLY A 2 81.59 43.98 26.16
CA GLY A 2 80.16 44.29 26.13
C GLY A 2 79.48 43.54 24.99
N ARG A 3 78.54 42.64 25.32
CA ARG A 3 77.31 42.31 24.57
C ARG A 3 76.62 41.09 25.19
N HIS A 4 75.38 41.27 25.61
CA HIS A 4 74.43 40.17 25.76
C HIS A 4 73.94 39.78 24.37
N THR A 5 73.80 38.48 24.10
CA THR A 5 72.93 37.97 23.04
C THR A 5 72.11 36.82 23.61
N THR A 6 70.87 37.14 23.98
CA THR A 6 69.83 36.16 24.30
C THR A 6 69.48 35.35 23.06
N ALA A 7 69.56 34.03 23.14
CA ALA A 7 69.06 33.12 22.11
C ALA A 7 67.87 32.33 22.67
N GLU A 8 66.65 32.78 22.34
CA GLU A 8 65.42 32.06 22.66
C GLU A 8 65.35 30.73 21.90
N ARG A 9 65.62 29.62 22.58
CA ARG A 9 65.52 28.29 21.97
C ARG A 9 64.07 27.80 22.03
N ARG A 10 63.27 28.17 21.03
CA ARG A 10 61.89 27.67 20.86
C ARG A 10 61.91 26.13 20.85
N ARG A 11 61.19 25.51 21.79
CA ARG A 11 60.99 24.06 21.82
C ARG A 11 60.06 23.68 20.67
N GLY A 12 60.63 23.13 19.60
CA GLY A 12 59.83 22.55 18.51
C GLY A 12 59.02 21.36 19.06
N VAL A 13 57.69 21.44 18.96
CA VAL A 13 56.82 20.29 19.20
C VAL A 13 57.17 19.23 18.16
N ALA A 14 57.58 18.04 18.60
CA ALA A 14 57.92 16.96 17.68
C ALA A 14 56.70 16.65 16.80
N ALA A 15 56.85 16.70 15.48
CA ALA A 15 55.74 16.47 14.53
C ALA A 15 55.30 14.99 14.43
N TRP A 16 56.07 14.08 15.04
CA TRP A 16 55.88 12.63 15.00
C TRP A 16 54.49 12.11 15.42
N PRO A 17 53.81 12.58 16.49
CA PRO A 17 52.51 12.03 16.89
C PRO A 17 51.40 12.37 15.88
N PHE A 18 51.51 13.49 15.15
CA PHE A 18 50.56 13.82 14.09
C PHE A 18 50.68 12.87 12.89
N VAL A 19 51.91 12.44 12.55
CA VAL A 19 52.15 11.45 11.49
C VAL A 19 51.58 10.09 11.89
N VAL A 20 51.81 9.65 13.13
CA VAL A 20 51.26 8.38 13.64
C VAL A 20 49.73 8.39 13.66
N LEU A 21 49.11 9.50 14.10
CA LEU A 21 47.66 9.66 14.09
C LEU A 21 47.08 9.64 12.66
N ALA A 22 47.71 10.33 11.72
CA ALA A 22 47.28 10.34 10.32
C ALA A 22 47.33 8.93 9.68
N VAL A 23 48.38 8.16 9.97
CA VAL A 23 48.49 6.76 9.49
C VAL A 23 47.40 5.87 10.10
N LEU A 24 47.09 6.02 11.40
CA LEU A 24 46.00 5.27 12.05
C LEU A 24 44.62 5.63 11.48
N VAL A 25 44.35 6.91 11.21
CA VAL A 25 43.10 7.36 10.59
C VAL A 25 42.98 6.83 9.16
N LEU A 26 44.06 6.86 8.37
CA LEU A 26 44.07 6.28 7.03
C LEU A 26 43.89 4.75 7.04
N ALA A 27 44.50 4.03 7.99
CA ALA A 27 44.32 2.59 8.14
C ALA A 27 42.88 2.24 8.56
N ALA A 28 42.29 3.00 9.49
CA ALA A 28 40.90 2.84 9.90
C ALA A 28 39.93 3.15 8.74
N ALA A 29 40.15 4.25 8.00
CA ALA A 29 39.37 4.59 6.82
C ALA A 29 39.49 3.52 5.71
N ALA A 30 40.70 3.01 5.45
CA ALA A 30 40.92 1.91 4.52
C ALA A 30 40.24 0.62 4.98
N THR A 31 40.21 0.34 6.28
CA THR A 31 39.51 -0.84 6.84
C THR A 31 37.99 -0.67 6.76
N VAL A 32 37.46 0.53 7.01
CA VAL A 32 36.03 0.82 6.82
C VAL A 32 35.65 0.71 5.34
N VAL A 33 36.43 1.29 4.43
CA VAL A 33 36.22 1.15 2.97
C VAL A 33 36.29 -0.32 2.57
N TYR A 34 37.29 -1.07 3.03
CA TYR A 34 37.45 -2.51 2.77
C TYR A 34 36.28 -3.33 3.31
N LEU A 35 35.79 -3.04 4.52
CA LEU A 35 34.61 -3.71 5.07
C LEU A 35 33.33 -3.31 4.34
N VAL A 36 33.22 -2.07 3.84
CA VAL A 36 32.07 -1.61 3.03
C VAL A 36 32.10 -2.20 1.62
N THR A 37 33.29 -2.43 1.03
CA THR A 37 33.41 -3.10 -0.28
C THR A 37 33.26 -4.62 -0.16
N GLN A 38 33.83 -5.27 0.86
CA GLN A 38 33.62 -6.70 1.14
C GLN A 38 32.20 -7.03 1.60
N ARG A 39 31.47 -6.08 2.20
CA ARG A 39 30.04 -6.23 2.52
C ARG A 39 29.11 -5.96 1.34
N ARG A 40 29.62 -5.57 0.17
CA ARG A 40 28.89 -5.79 -1.08
C ARG A 40 29.05 -7.28 -1.40
N PRO A 41 27.98 -8.08 -1.48
CA PRO A 41 28.07 -9.45 -1.96
C PRO A 41 28.32 -9.43 -3.48
N SER A 42 29.55 -9.09 -3.89
CA SER A 42 30.03 -9.29 -5.26
C SER A 42 30.59 -10.70 -5.45
N THR A 43 29.98 -11.69 -4.80
CA THR A 43 29.79 -13.00 -5.42
C THR A 43 28.61 -12.85 -6.37
N VAL A 44 28.88 -12.44 -7.60
CA VAL A 44 27.99 -12.79 -8.71
C VAL A 44 27.95 -14.32 -8.68
N ALA A 45 26.85 -14.90 -8.23
CA ALA A 45 26.69 -16.34 -8.33
C ALA A 45 26.77 -16.68 -9.83
N ASP A 46 27.60 -17.66 -10.20
CA ASP A 46 27.92 -17.97 -11.59
C ASP A 46 26.67 -18.43 -12.35
N CYS A 47 25.93 -17.46 -12.88
CA CYS A 47 24.70 -17.65 -13.61
C CYS A 47 25.02 -18.19 -15.00
N THR A 48 24.56 -19.40 -15.28
CA THR A 48 24.66 -20.02 -16.61
C THR A 48 23.66 -19.42 -17.60
N ALA A 49 22.67 -18.67 -17.12
CA ALA A 49 21.68 -17.97 -17.94
C ALA A 49 21.17 -16.69 -17.25
N THR A 50 20.54 -15.80 -18.03
CA THR A 50 19.81 -14.62 -17.56
C THR A 50 18.37 -14.68 -18.06
N ALA A 51 17.39 -14.40 -17.21
CA ALA A 51 15.98 -14.41 -17.56
C ALA A 51 15.20 -13.25 -16.93
N VAL A 52 14.03 -12.95 -17.48
CA VAL A 52 13.09 -11.99 -16.91
C VAL A 52 12.07 -12.74 -16.04
N LEU A 53 11.76 -12.18 -14.87
CA LEU A 53 10.59 -12.55 -14.08
C LEU A 53 9.44 -11.63 -14.50
N PRO A 54 8.46 -12.09 -15.31
CA PRO A 54 7.32 -11.27 -15.70
C PRO A 54 6.35 -11.13 -14.52
N VAL A 55 6.15 -9.90 -14.07
CA VAL A 55 5.26 -9.54 -12.97
C VAL A 55 4.11 -8.69 -13.52
N VAL A 56 2.87 -9.12 -13.31
CA VAL A 56 1.69 -8.30 -13.62
C VAL A 56 1.13 -7.77 -12.30
N ALA A 57 1.06 -6.45 -12.15
CA ALA A 57 0.61 -5.80 -10.93
C ALA A 57 -0.64 -4.96 -11.19
N ALA A 58 -1.60 -5.04 -10.26
CA ALA A 58 -2.81 -4.23 -10.29
C ALA A 58 -2.54 -2.78 -9.82
N PRO A 59 -3.33 -1.78 -10.27
CA PRO A 59 -2.96 -0.36 -10.18
C PRO A 59 -2.52 0.12 -8.80
N ALA A 60 -3.18 -0.34 -7.73
CA ALA A 60 -2.84 -0.01 -6.35
C ALA A 60 -1.41 -0.41 -5.95
N ALA A 61 -0.88 -1.49 -6.53
CA ALA A 61 0.42 -2.06 -6.18
C ALA A 61 1.55 -1.67 -7.16
N VAL A 62 1.24 -1.24 -8.39
CA VAL A 62 2.23 -1.05 -9.47
C VAL A 62 3.44 -0.21 -9.04
N GLN A 63 3.24 0.92 -8.38
CA GLN A 63 4.36 1.79 -7.98
C GLN A 63 5.25 1.12 -6.91
N GLY A 64 4.65 0.64 -5.82
CA GLY A 64 5.39 -0.02 -4.73
C GLY A 64 6.10 -1.30 -5.18
N VAL A 65 5.43 -2.13 -6.01
CA VAL A 65 6.03 -3.34 -6.59
C VAL A 65 7.14 -3.00 -7.58
N THR A 66 7.03 -1.91 -8.34
CA THR A 66 8.11 -1.45 -9.24
C THR A 66 9.32 -0.91 -8.46
N ALA A 67 9.11 -0.29 -7.30
CA ALA A 67 10.20 0.10 -6.40
C ALA A 67 10.86 -1.14 -5.77
N ALA A 68 10.05 -2.06 -5.21
CA ALA A 68 10.53 -3.32 -4.64
C ALA A 68 11.27 -4.21 -5.67
N ALA A 69 10.81 -4.23 -6.93
CA ALA A 69 11.47 -4.94 -8.01
C ALA A 69 12.91 -4.47 -8.23
N ARG A 70 13.16 -3.15 -8.18
CA ARG A 70 14.51 -2.59 -8.33
C ARG A 70 15.42 -2.97 -7.16
N GLU A 71 14.91 -2.86 -5.93
CA GLU A 71 15.65 -3.28 -4.73
C GLU A 71 15.93 -4.79 -4.72
N TRP A 72 15.02 -5.60 -5.27
CA TRP A 72 15.21 -7.04 -5.45
C TRP A 72 16.24 -7.35 -6.53
N ASP A 73 16.19 -6.67 -7.68
CA ASP A 73 17.17 -6.80 -8.76
C ASP A 73 18.59 -6.46 -8.28
N ASP A 74 18.75 -5.43 -7.44
CA ASP A 74 20.03 -5.06 -6.81
C ASP A 74 20.60 -6.19 -5.92
N THR A 75 19.77 -7.13 -5.42
CA THR A 75 20.24 -8.32 -4.70
C THR A 75 20.84 -9.41 -5.59
N HIS A 76 20.79 -9.23 -6.93
CA HIS A 76 21.24 -10.19 -7.93
C HIS A 76 20.59 -11.58 -7.75
N PRO A 77 19.25 -11.68 -7.86
CA PRO A 77 18.50 -12.86 -7.48
C PRO A 77 18.75 -14.03 -8.44
N VAL A 78 19.05 -15.20 -7.89
CA VAL A 78 19.35 -16.42 -8.66
C VAL A 78 18.42 -17.56 -8.28
N ALA A 79 17.81 -18.19 -9.29
CA ALA A 79 17.09 -19.45 -9.14
C ALA A 79 17.52 -20.41 -10.25
N ARG A 80 17.81 -21.68 -9.91
CA ARG A 80 18.27 -22.71 -10.85
C ARG A 80 19.40 -22.25 -11.80
N SER A 81 20.46 -21.64 -11.23
CA SER A 81 21.60 -21.08 -11.97
C SER A 81 21.24 -20.01 -13.02
N THR A 82 20.05 -19.43 -12.91
CA THR A 82 19.57 -18.34 -13.78
C THR A 82 19.47 -17.06 -12.95
N CYS A 83 20.13 -16.01 -13.40
CA CYS A 83 20.00 -14.67 -12.84
C CYS A 83 18.69 -14.04 -13.34
N PHE A 84 17.91 -13.45 -12.43
CA PHE A 84 16.63 -12.85 -12.75
C PHE A 84 16.65 -11.32 -12.69
N THR A 85 15.77 -10.71 -13.48
CA THR A 85 15.40 -9.29 -13.38
C THR A 85 13.88 -9.19 -13.41
N ALA A 86 13.27 -8.50 -12.46
CA ALA A 86 11.83 -8.35 -12.34
C ALA A 86 11.29 -7.30 -13.34
N GLN A 87 10.33 -7.70 -14.16
CA GLN A 87 9.67 -6.80 -15.10
C GLN A 87 8.20 -6.64 -14.74
N VAL A 88 7.88 -5.50 -14.11
CA VAL A 88 6.51 -5.14 -13.73
C VAL A 88 5.73 -4.57 -14.93
N ARG A 89 4.47 -4.99 -15.07
CA ARG A 89 3.50 -4.47 -16.04
C ARG A 89 2.16 -4.17 -15.34
N PRO A 90 1.55 -2.99 -15.56
CA PRO A 90 0.24 -2.67 -15.02
C PRO A 90 -0.87 -3.40 -15.78
N MET A 91 -1.82 -4.00 -15.06
CA MET A 91 -3.07 -4.54 -15.61
C MET A 91 -4.13 -4.58 -14.51
N ALA A 92 -5.39 -4.24 -14.80
CA ALA A 92 -6.46 -4.28 -13.80
C ALA A 92 -6.66 -5.71 -13.22
N GLY A 93 -6.94 -5.83 -11.92
CA GLY A 93 -7.13 -7.11 -11.22
C GLY A 93 -8.10 -8.04 -11.94
N GLU A 94 -9.33 -7.60 -12.15
CA GLU A 94 -10.39 -8.36 -12.84
C GLU A 94 -10.00 -8.78 -14.27
N ALA A 95 -9.25 -7.94 -14.99
CA ALA A 95 -8.76 -8.27 -16.33
C ALA A 95 -7.67 -9.34 -16.29
N THR A 96 -6.78 -9.28 -15.29
CA THR A 96 -5.73 -10.28 -15.05
C THR A 96 -6.34 -11.61 -14.61
N ALA A 97 -7.30 -11.60 -13.69
CA ALA A 97 -8.03 -12.78 -13.25
C ALA A 97 -8.74 -13.49 -14.43
N ARG A 98 -9.47 -12.73 -15.26
CA ARG A 98 -10.08 -13.27 -16.48
C ARG A 98 -9.04 -13.82 -17.47
N ALA A 99 -7.88 -13.18 -17.61
CA ALA A 99 -6.80 -13.67 -18.46
C ALA A 99 -6.18 -14.97 -17.92
N LEU A 100 -5.97 -15.10 -16.60
CA LEU A 100 -5.47 -16.32 -15.96
C LEU A 100 -6.45 -17.49 -16.14
N VAL A 101 -7.74 -17.28 -15.89
CA VAL A 101 -8.79 -18.30 -16.11
C VAL A 101 -8.88 -18.71 -17.59
N ALA A 102 -8.69 -17.77 -18.52
CA ALA A 102 -8.60 -18.06 -19.95
C ALA A 102 -7.26 -18.70 -20.40
N GLY A 103 -6.38 -19.06 -19.46
CA GLY A 103 -5.07 -19.65 -19.75
C GLY A 103 -4.15 -18.72 -20.54
N TRP A 104 -4.21 -17.42 -20.24
CA TRP A 104 -3.49 -16.30 -20.87
C TRP A 104 -3.68 -16.16 -22.40
N ARG A 105 -4.87 -16.51 -22.89
CA ARG A 105 -5.25 -16.41 -24.32
C ARG A 105 -6.45 -15.48 -24.49
N GLY A 106 -6.25 -14.26 -24.99
CA GLY A 106 -7.38 -13.37 -25.29
C GLY A 106 -7.04 -11.94 -25.71
N ALA A 107 -8.05 -11.21 -26.17
CA ALA A 107 -7.94 -9.86 -26.76
C ALA A 107 -7.51 -8.74 -25.79
N GLY A 108 -7.25 -9.05 -24.51
CA GLY A 108 -6.70 -8.14 -23.50
C GLY A 108 -5.27 -8.48 -23.05
N THR A 109 -4.63 -9.51 -23.62
CA THR A 109 -3.25 -9.94 -23.30
C THR A 109 -2.24 -9.56 -24.39
N SER A 110 -2.68 -8.86 -25.44
CA SER A 110 -1.86 -8.45 -26.58
C SER A 110 -0.69 -7.56 -26.16
N GLY A 111 0.52 -8.12 -26.20
CA GLY A 111 1.77 -7.43 -25.83
C GLY A 111 2.17 -7.56 -24.35
N VAL A 112 1.38 -8.24 -23.51
CA VAL A 112 1.74 -8.54 -22.12
C VAL A 112 2.03 -10.04 -21.98
N PRO A 113 3.28 -10.45 -21.71
CA PRO A 113 3.60 -11.87 -21.53
C PRO A 113 2.90 -12.44 -20.30
N GLY A 114 2.67 -13.75 -20.30
CA GLY A 114 2.07 -14.45 -19.17
C GLY A 114 2.90 -14.24 -17.89
N PRO A 115 2.29 -13.79 -16.78
CA PRO A 115 3.01 -13.56 -15.53
C PRO A 115 3.52 -14.87 -14.94
N ALA A 116 4.65 -14.76 -14.25
CA ALA A 116 5.15 -15.72 -13.28
C ALA A 116 4.75 -15.30 -11.84
N LEU A 117 4.51 -14.00 -11.64
CA LEU A 117 3.91 -13.45 -10.43
C LEU A 117 2.78 -12.49 -10.82
N TRP A 118 1.59 -12.70 -10.26
CA TRP A 118 0.51 -11.72 -10.27
C TRP A 118 0.48 -11.03 -8.91
N VAL A 119 0.43 -9.70 -8.90
CA VAL A 119 0.13 -8.92 -7.70
C VAL A 119 -1.28 -8.34 -7.84
N ALA A 120 -2.24 -9.00 -7.17
CA ALA A 120 -3.63 -8.60 -7.14
C ALA A 120 -3.86 -7.44 -6.17
N ASP A 121 -4.93 -6.66 -6.40
CA ASP A 121 -5.44 -5.62 -5.49
C ASP A 121 -6.81 -5.95 -4.88
N SER A 122 -7.35 -7.16 -5.13
CA SER A 122 -8.53 -7.69 -4.46
C SER A 122 -8.45 -9.20 -4.28
N SER A 123 -8.77 -9.70 -3.07
CA SER A 123 -8.95 -11.13 -2.82
C SER A 123 -10.15 -11.74 -3.56
N SER A 124 -11.15 -10.93 -3.98
CA SER A 124 -12.29 -11.42 -4.78
C SER A 124 -11.88 -11.84 -6.19
N ASP A 125 -10.89 -11.17 -6.77
CA ASP A 125 -10.34 -11.52 -8.08
C ASP A 125 -9.47 -12.76 -7.99
N VAL A 126 -8.70 -12.92 -6.89
CA VAL A 126 -7.94 -14.16 -6.61
C VAL A 126 -8.90 -15.35 -6.46
N ALA A 127 -9.97 -15.21 -5.67
CA ALA A 127 -10.99 -16.24 -5.51
C ALA A 127 -11.70 -16.61 -6.83
N THR A 128 -11.77 -15.68 -7.79
CA THR A 128 -12.27 -15.96 -9.15
C THR A 128 -11.32 -16.89 -9.93
N VAL A 129 -10.00 -16.73 -9.75
CA VAL A 129 -8.99 -17.62 -10.33
C VAL A 129 -8.95 -18.96 -9.59
N ASP A 130 -9.10 -19.00 -8.26
CA ASP A 130 -9.21 -20.25 -7.50
C ASP A 130 -10.41 -21.10 -7.96
N ALA A 131 -11.55 -20.46 -8.25
CA ALA A 131 -12.74 -21.16 -8.73
C ALA A 131 -12.61 -21.62 -10.20
N GLY A 132 -11.97 -20.82 -11.06
CA GLY A 132 -11.91 -21.08 -12.51
C GLY A 132 -10.68 -21.85 -12.99
N ALA A 133 -9.54 -21.71 -12.31
CA ALA A 133 -8.24 -22.27 -12.69
C ALA A 133 -7.31 -22.49 -11.48
N PRO A 134 -7.70 -23.27 -10.45
CA PRO A 134 -6.97 -23.39 -9.18
C PRO A 134 -5.51 -23.85 -9.33
N ALA A 135 -5.21 -24.67 -10.34
CA ALA A 135 -3.85 -25.14 -10.64
C ALA A 135 -2.89 -24.02 -11.11
N VAL A 136 -3.41 -22.85 -11.52
CA VAL A 136 -2.61 -21.71 -12.01
C VAL A 136 -2.06 -20.86 -10.86
N VAL A 137 -2.68 -20.90 -9.68
CA VAL A 137 -2.33 -20.07 -8.50
C VAL A 137 -2.10 -20.91 -7.23
N ALA A 138 -1.96 -22.23 -7.38
CA ALA A 138 -2.00 -23.18 -6.29
C ALA A 138 -0.97 -22.88 -5.18
N GLY A 139 -1.44 -22.74 -3.94
CA GLY A 139 -0.59 -22.52 -2.76
C GLY A 139 -0.21 -21.06 -2.50
N HIS A 140 -0.85 -20.09 -3.17
CA HIS A 140 -0.67 -18.67 -2.87
C HIS A 140 -1.07 -18.30 -1.42
N SER A 141 -0.55 -17.18 -0.91
CA SER A 141 -0.98 -16.61 0.37
C SER A 141 -2.37 -15.97 0.25
N THR A 142 -3.22 -16.19 1.27
CA THR A 142 -4.50 -15.47 1.43
C THR A 142 -4.38 -14.22 2.31
N VAL A 143 -3.20 -13.93 2.84
CA VAL A 143 -2.92 -12.76 3.69
C VAL A 143 -2.36 -11.63 2.83
N PRO A 144 -3.02 -10.45 2.75
CA PRO A 144 -2.49 -9.30 2.02
C PRO A 144 -1.17 -8.78 2.62
N VAL A 145 -0.18 -8.50 1.77
CA VAL A 145 1.10 -7.89 2.18
C VAL A 145 0.97 -6.40 2.46
N ALA A 146 -0.03 -5.76 1.85
CA ALA A 146 -0.41 -4.36 2.09
C ALA A 146 -1.90 -4.16 1.81
N THR A 147 -2.48 -3.08 2.29
CA THR A 147 -3.87 -2.69 2.01
C THR A 147 -3.99 -1.19 1.77
N SER A 148 -5.12 -0.75 1.22
CA SER A 148 -5.48 0.66 1.12
C SER A 148 -6.99 0.80 1.27
N PRO A 149 -7.51 1.09 2.48
CA PRO A 149 -8.93 1.32 2.70
C PRO A 149 -9.47 2.46 1.83
N ALA A 150 -10.78 2.42 1.57
CA ALA A 150 -11.51 3.58 1.12
C ALA A 150 -11.52 4.68 2.19
N VAL A 151 -11.50 5.92 1.73
CA VAL A 151 -11.59 7.15 2.51
C VAL A 151 -12.45 8.15 1.76
N LEU A 152 -12.89 9.19 2.44
CA LEU A 152 -13.42 10.38 1.79
C LEU A 152 -12.31 11.42 1.71
N ALA A 153 -11.87 11.70 0.50
CA ALA A 153 -11.05 12.88 0.24
C ALA A 153 -11.91 14.12 0.39
N VAL A 154 -11.52 15.03 1.27
CA VAL A 154 -12.17 16.34 1.46
C VAL A 154 -11.14 17.45 1.34
N THR A 155 -11.54 18.68 1.06
CA THR A 155 -10.58 19.80 1.11
C THR A 155 -10.14 20.05 2.55
N THR A 156 -8.89 20.47 2.76
CA THR A 156 -8.38 20.79 4.10
C THR A 156 -9.19 21.88 4.81
N ALA A 157 -9.79 22.80 4.04
CA ALA A 157 -10.70 23.81 4.55
C ALA A 157 -12.08 23.25 4.96
N ALA A 158 -12.58 22.20 4.29
CA ALA A 158 -13.86 21.55 4.63
C ALA A 158 -13.74 20.51 5.74
N ALA A 159 -12.54 19.95 5.97
CA ALA A 159 -12.30 18.89 6.95
C ALA A 159 -12.86 19.17 8.37
N PRO A 160 -12.76 20.38 8.95
CA PRO A 160 -13.35 20.68 10.27
C PRO A 160 -14.89 20.65 10.31
N GLY A 161 -15.55 20.73 9.15
CA GLY A 161 -17.01 20.63 9.03
C GLY A 161 -17.51 19.19 8.85
N VAL A 162 -16.62 18.21 8.74
CA VAL A 162 -16.98 16.78 8.65
C VAL A 162 -17.10 16.21 10.06
N PRO A 163 -18.21 15.51 10.42
CA PRO A 163 -18.35 14.89 11.74
C PRO A 163 -17.20 13.91 12.02
N GLY A 164 -16.57 14.04 13.19
CA GLY A 164 -15.46 13.16 13.60
C GLY A 164 -15.88 11.72 13.88
N ASP A 165 -17.18 11.50 14.04
CA ASP A 165 -17.87 10.22 14.24
C ASP A 165 -18.57 9.71 12.97
N LEU A 166 -18.35 10.35 11.81
CA LEU A 166 -18.89 9.95 10.51
C LEU A 166 -18.70 8.44 10.27
N SER A 167 -19.78 7.70 10.06
CA SER A 167 -19.72 6.30 9.63
C SER A 167 -20.06 6.12 8.14
N TRP A 168 -19.63 5.00 7.55
CA TRP A 168 -20.08 4.64 6.20
C TRP A 168 -21.60 4.45 6.12
N ALA A 169 -22.25 3.98 7.20
CA ALA A 169 -23.70 3.79 7.23
C ALA A 169 -24.48 5.13 7.21
N ASP A 170 -23.89 6.20 7.75
CA ASP A 170 -24.50 7.53 7.81
C ASP A 170 -24.30 8.34 6.52
N LEU A 171 -23.28 8.01 5.72
CA LEU A 171 -22.91 8.76 4.52
C LEU A 171 -24.07 9.01 3.54
N PRO A 172 -24.95 8.04 3.19
CA PRO A 172 -26.10 8.31 2.33
C PRO A 172 -27.06 9.36 2.91
N SER A 173 -27.24 9.38 4.23
CA SER A 173 -28.13 10.30 4.94
C SER A 173 -27.52 11.70 5.06
N LEU A 174 -26.20 11.79 5.28
CA LEU A 174 -25.46 13.06 5.30
C LEU A 174 -25.34 13.69 3.92
N ALA A 175 -25.19 12.86 2.88
CA ALA A 175 -25.22 13.33 1.50
C ALA A 175 -26.60 13.89 1.13
N GLN A 176 -27.69 13.18 1.46
CA GLN A 176 -29.06 13.67 1.19
C GLN A 176 -29.41 14.98 1.90
N ARG A 177 -28.88 15.22 3.10
CA ARG A 177 -29.04 16.51 3.81
C ARG A 177 -28.16 17.63 3.25
N GLY A 178 -27.30 17.36 2.27
CA GLY A 178 -26.31 18.31 1.74
C GLY A 178 -25.15 18.60 2.70
N THR A 179 -25.07 17.93 3.85
CA THR A 179 -23.98 18.07 4.82
C THR A 179 -22.65 17.58 4.24
N VAL A 180 -22.70 16.55 3.40
CA VAL A 180 -21.55 16.07 2.61
C VAL A 180 -21.93 16.13 1.14
N ARG A 181 -21.42 17.12 0.39
CA ARG A 181 -21.64 17.22 -1.05
C ARG A 181 -20.68 16.26 -1.76
N LEU A 182 -21.16 15.05 -2.03
CA LEU A 182 -20.36 13.97 -2.62
C LEU A 182 -20.27 14.11 -4.14
N ALA A 183 -19.06 14.15 -4.70
CA ALA A 183 -18.85 13.85 -6.11
C ALA A 183 -18.50 12.35 -6.24
N LEU A 184 -19.23 11.63 -7.09
CA LEU A 184 -19.20 10.16 -7.14
C LEU A 184 -18.89 9.67 -8.56
N PRO A 185 -17.63 9.28 -8.85
CA PRO A 185 -17.25 8.61 -10.10
C PRO A 185 -18.05 7.33 -10.41
N PRO A 186 -17.94 6.78 -11.64
CA PRO A 186 -18.71 5.60 -12.03
C PRO A 186 -18.31 4.35 -11.23
N VAL A 187 -19.23 3.83 -10.42
CA VAL A 187 -19.02 2.66 -9.53
C VAL A 187 -18.66 1.39 -10.32
N ALA A 188 -19.05 1.32 -11.59
CA ALA A 188 -18.70 0.21 -12.48
C ALA A 188 -17.21 0.16 -12.84
N THR A 189 -16.50 1.31 -12.84
CA THR A 189 -15.13 1.44 -13.38
C THR A 189 -14.15 2.08 -12.41
N ASP A 190 -14.61 2.62 -11.28
CA ASP A 190 -13.78 3.28 -10.27
C ASP A 190 -13.78 2.49 -8.94
N ASP A 191 -12.61 1.96 -8.57
CA ASP A 191 -12.43 1.12 -7.37
C ASP A 191 -12.75 1.87 -6.07
N ALA A 192 -12.47 3.16 -5.99
CA ALA A 192 -12.74 3.96 -4.79
C ALA A 192 -14.25 4.15 -4.56
N SER A 193 -14.99 4.46 -5.63
CA SER A 193 -16.45 4.57 -5.61
C SER A 193 -17.10 3.21 -5.32
N ALA A 194 -16.56 2.13 -5.88
CA ALA A 194 -17.01 0.76 -5.60
C ALA A 194 -16.74 0.34 -4.14
N ALA A 195 -15.57 0.69 -3.59
CA ALA A 195 -15.21 0.44 -2.20
C ALA A 195 -16.06 1.25 -1.22
N ALA A 196 -16.33 2.53 -1.50
CA ALA A 196 -17.23 3.35 -0.70
C ALA A 196 -18.66 2.79 -0.70
N ALA A 197 -19.19 2.43 -1.87
CA ALA A 197 -20.51 1.80 -1.98
C ALA A 197 -20.56 0.45 -1.23
N ALA A 198 -19.54 -0.40 -1.35
CA ALA A 198 -19.41 -1.64 -0.59
C ALA A 198 -19.37 -1.39 0.93
N SER A 199 -18.64 -0.37 1.38
CA SER A 199 -18.54 0.00 2.80
C SER A 199 -19.90 0.44 3.38
N VAL A 200 -20.75 1.12 2.59
CA VAL A 200 -22.16 1.39 2.94
C VAL A 200 -22.94 0.09 3.13
N VAL A 201 -22.78 -0.90 2.23
CA VAL A 201 -23.45 -2.21 2.35
C VAL A 201 -22.96 -2.98 3.58
N TYR A 202 -21.66 -3.04 3.81
CA TYR A 202 -21.08 -3.71 4.99
C TYR A 202 -21.52 -3.04 6.29
N GLY A 203 -21.52 -1.69 6.35
CA GLY A 203 -22.03 -0.93 7.50
C GLY A 203 -23.52 -1.18 7.78
N ALA A 204 -24.35 -1.24 6.73
CA ALA A 204 -25.77 -1.60 6.85
C ALA A 204 -26.00 -3.07 7.24
N SER A 205 -25.02 -3.95 6.97
CA SER A 205 -25.10 -5.40 7.22
C SER A 205 -24.48 -5.84 8.56
N ALA A 206 -23.96 -4.92 9.38
CA ALA A 206 -23.23 -5.22 10.61
C ALA A 206 -24.04 -5.94 11.71
N SER A 207 -25.36 -6.14 11.51
CA SER A 207 -26.22 -7.00 12.33
C SER A 207 -26.15 -8.49 11.96
N GLY A 208 -25.53 -8.85 10.83
CA GLY A 208 -25.26 -10.23 10.41
C GLY A 208 -23.78 -10.55 10.46
N GLY A 209 -23.39 -11.54 11.27
CA GLY A 209 -22.00 -11.93 11.52
C GLY A 209 -21.29 -12.59 10.34
N GLY A 210 -20.99 -11.82 9.29
CA GLY A 210 -20.10 -12.23 8.22
C GLY A 210 -18.66 -12.33 8.70
N SER A 211 -17.96 -13.41 8.31
CA SER A 211 -16.54 -13.59 8.59
C SER A 211 -15.72 -12.47 7.95
N ALA A 212 -14.76 -11.91 8.69
CA ALA A 212 -13.78 -10.99 8.10
C ALA A 212 -13.05 -11.68 6.94
N GLY A 213 -12.94 -11.00 5.80
CA GLY A 213 -12.39 -11.55 4.55
C GLY A 213 -13.41 -12.15 3.59
N ALA A 214 -14.69 -12.30 3.97
CA ALA A 214 -15.73 -12.68 3.01
C ALA A 214 -16.15 -11.48 2.14
N GLY A 215 -15.99 -11.61 0.81
CA GLY A 215 -16.46 -10.62 -0.16
C GLY A 215 -17.99 -10.47 -0.18
N LEU A 216 -18.49 -9.31 -0.60
CA LEU A 216 -19.92 -9.07 -0.77
C LEU A 216 -20.57 -10.03 -1.77
N THR A 217 -21.81 -10.42 -1.47
CA THR A 217 -22.69 -11.12 -2.41
C THR A 217 -23.69 -10.17 -3.06
N VAL A 218 -24.18 -10.51 -4.25
CA VAL A 218 -25.27 -9.78 -4.94
C VAL A 218 -26.54 -9.69 -4.06
N ALA A 219 -26.80 -10.69 -3.21
CA ALA A 219 -27.93 -10.67 -2.29
C ALA A 219 -27.80 -9.59 -1.20
N GLN A 220 -26.60 -9.42 -0.61
CA GLN A 220 -26.31 -8.35 0.36
C GLN A 220 -26.36 -6.96 -0.29
N VAL A 221 -25.87 -6.83 -1.53
CA VAL A 221 -25.98 -5.58 -2.29
C VAL A 221 -27.45 -5.21 -2.53
N ARG A 222 -28.29 -6.19 -2.91
CA ARG A 222 -29.73 -5.98 -3.11
C ARG A 222 -30.50 -5.65 -1.83
N SER A 223 -30.16 -6.24 -0.68
CA SER A 223 -30.81 -5.86 0.59
C SER A 223 -30.46 -4.43 1.01
N ALA A 224 -29.29 -3.91 0.61
CA ALA A 224 -28.88 -2.53 0.81
C ALA A 224 -29.33 -1.54 -0.31
N ALA A 225 -30.23 -1.94 -1.21
CA ALA A 225 -30.68 -1.10 -2.33
C ALA A 225 -31.23 0.28 -1.92
N GLY A 226 -31.90 0.38 -0.77
CA GLY A 226 -32.40 1.66 -0.23
C GLY A 226 -31.26 2.66 0.04
N PRO A 227 -30.33 2.35 0.97
CA PRO A 227 -29.12 3.14 1.19
C PRO A 227 -28.31 3.47 -0.08
N LEU A 228 -28.12 2.50 -0.99
CA LEU A 228 -27.34 2.70 -2.22
C LEU A 228 -27.98 3.71 -3.18
N ARG A 229 -29.30 3.61 -3.40
CA ARG A 229 -30.04 4.61 -4.20
C ARG A 229 -30.01 6.00 -3.57
N ARG A 230 -30.06 6.08 -2.24
CA ARG A 230 -29.95 7.36 -1.51
C ARG A 230 -28.58 8.01 -1.70
N LEU A 231 -27.49 7.22 -1.64
CA LEU A 231 -26.12 7.68 -1.92
C LEU A 231 -26.01 8.23 -3.36
N GLY A 232 -26.52 7.47 -4.33
CA GLY A 232 -26.49 7.79 -5.75
C GLY A 232 -27.28 9.04 -6.16
N ALA A 233 -28.46 9.21 -5.58
CA ALA A 233 -29.32 10.37 -5.78
C ALA A 233 -28.78 11.64 -5.09
N ALA A 234 -27.93 11.49 -4.07
CA ALA A 234 -27.32 12.59 -3.33
C ALA A 234 -25.95 13.05 -3.88
N ALA A 235 -25.40 12.35 -4.87
CA ALA A 235 -24.18 12.77 -5.54
C ALA A 235 -24.42 14.10 -6.29
N VAL A 236 -23.69 15.14 -5.91
CA VAL A 236 -23.84 16.49 -6.48
C VAL A 236 -23.16 16.62 -7.84
N ASP A 237 -22.16 15.78 -8.10
CA ASP A 237 -21.36 15.74 -9.33
C ASP A 237 -21.05 14.27 -9.67
N ARG A 238 -20.98 13.95 -10.97
CA ARG A 238 -20.61 12.62 -11.50
C ARG A 238 -19.47 12.75 -12.50
N PRO A 239 -18.22 12.97 -12.04
CA PRO A 239 -17.05 13.08 -12.89
C PRO A 239 -16.67 11.72 -13.48
N ASP A 240 -16.17 11.67 -14.72
CA ASP A 240 -15.89 10.41 -15.44
C ASP A 240 -14.81 9.53 -14.79
N THR A 241 -13.92 10.12 -13.96
CA THR A 241 -12.83 9.41 -13.27
C THR A 241 -12.57 9.98 -11.88
N ALA A 242 -12.08 9.16 -10.94
CA ALA A 242 -11.63 9.65 -9.63
C ALA A 242 -10.49 10.67 -9.73
N THR A 243 -9.57 10.53 -10.69
CA THR A 243 -8.49 11.51 -10.90
C THR A 243 -9.04 12.89 -11.24
N ALA A 244 -10.06 12.97 -12.12
CA ALA A 244 -10.74 14.22 -12.43
C ALA A 244 -11.52 14.75 -11.21
N ALA A 245 -12.18 13.86 -10.45
CA ALA A 245 -12.90 14.22 -9.23
C ALA A 245 -11.99 14.85 -8.16
N LEU A 246 -10.85 14.22 -7.89
CA LEU A 246 -9.84 14.68 -6.92
C LEU A 246 -9.18 15.98 -7.38
N ALA A 247 -8.88 16.12 -8.67
CA ALA A 247 -8.35 17.37 -9.23
C ALA A 247 -9.37 18.52 -9.11
N ALA A 248 -10.65 18.27 -9.42
CA ALA A 248 -11.71 19.27 -9.27
C ALA A 248 -11.92 19.65 -7.79
N LEU A 249 -11.90 18.69 -6.86
CA LEU A 249 -11.97 18.95 -5.43
C LEU A 249 -10.79 19.81 -4.94
N ALA A 250 -9.56 19.48 -5.34
CA ALA A 250 -8.36 20.26 -4.99
C ALA A 250 -8.32 21.67 -5.63
N ALA A 251 -9.07 21.87 -6.72
CA ALA A 251 -9.28 23.17 -7.36
C ALA A 251 -10.42 24.00 -6.72
N GLY A 252 -11.17 23.46 -5.75
CA GLY A 252 -12.31 24.14 -5.12
C GLY A 252 -13.62 24.01 -5.91
N GLY A 253 -13.83 22.86 -6.56
CA GLY A 253 -15.07 22.53 -7.26
C GLY A 253 -16.30 22.40 -6.34
N THR A 254 -17.42 21.99 -6.93
CA THR A 254 -18.74 21.93 -6.26
C THR A 254 -18.89 20.80 -5.24
N GLY A 255 -18.14 19.70 -5.37
CA GLY A 255 -18.05 18.68 -4.33
C GLY A 255 -17.29 19.16 -3.09
N THR A 256 -17.70 18.70 -1.91
CA THR A 256 -16.92 18.84 -0.65
C THR A 256 -16.22 17.53 -0.27
N ALA A 257 -16.65 16.39 -0.84
CA ALA A 257 -16.07 15.08 -0.63
C ALA A 257 -16.04 14.26 -1.93
N VAL A 258 -15.03 13.40 -2.08
CA VAL A 258 -14.84 12.43 -3.17
C VAL A 258 -14.38 11.11 -2.56
N PRO A 259 -14.95 9.95 -2.91
CA PRO A 259 -14.37 8.65 -2.53
C PRO A 259 -12.96 8.49 -3.12
N ALA A 260 -12.01 8.08 -2.30
CA ALA A 260 -10.66 7.75 -2.73
C ALA A 260 -10.16 6.50 -1.99
N LEU A 261 -9.16 5.85 -2.55
CA LEU A 261 -8.30 4.91 -1.82
C LEU A 261 -7.09 5.69 -1.29
N GLU A 262 -6.57 5.34 -0.11
CA GLU A 262 -5.42 6.05 0.46
C GLU A 262 -4.21 6.13 -0.47
N TRP A 263 -3.90 5.06 -1.22
CA TRP A 263 -2.81 5.06 -2.19
C TRP A 263 -3.01 6.12 -3.28
N GLN A 264 -4.25 6.38 -3.71
CA GLN A 264 -4.55 7.39 -4.73
C GLN A 264 -4.26 8.80 -4.20
N LEU A 265 -4.55 9.07 -2.92
CA LEU A 265 -4.24 10.35 -2.28
C LEU A 265 -2.74 10.54 -2.08
N ALA A 266 -2.01 9.48 -1.71
CA ALA A 266 -0.56 9.52 -1.58
C ALA A 266 0.17 9.77 -2.91
N GLN A 267 -0.43 9.37 -4.04
CA GLN A 267 0.10 9.59 -5.38
C GLN A 267 -0.30 10.94 -6.02
N LEU A 268 -1.10 11.78 -5.34
CA LEU A 268 -1.43 13.10 -5.86
C LEU A 268 -0.19 14.02 -5.91
N PRO A 269 -0.05 14.86 -6.95
CA PRO A 269 0.99 15.89 -6.98
C PRO A 269 0.90 16.79 -5.74
N ALA A 270 2.05 17.18 -5.16
CA ALA A 270 2.11 17.89 -3.87
C ALA A 270 1.20 19.14 -3.79
N ALA A 271 1.01 19.87 -4.90
CA ALA A 271 0.12 21.04 -4.98
C ALA A 271 -1.37 20.70 -4.77
N ALA A 272 -1.79 19.48 -5.11
CA ALA A 272 -3.12 18.94 -4.83
C ALA A 272 -3.14 18.21 -3.47
N GLY A 273 -2.11 17.41 -3.17
CA GLY A 273 -1.99 16.67 -1.91
C GLY A 273 -2.06 17.57 -0.67
N GLY A 274 -1.41 18.75 -0.68
CA GLY A 274 -1.49 19.72 0.41
C GLY A 274 -2.85 20.43 0.57
N ARG A 275 -3.81 20.21 -0.33
CA ARG A 275 -5.16 20.80 -0.30
C ARG A 275 -6.25 19.81 0.06
N LEU A 276 -5.94 18.51 0.03
CA LEU A 276 -6.88 17.44 0.36
C LEU A 276 -6.46 16.73 1.64
N ARG A 277 -7.44 16.22 2.38
CA ARG A 277 -7.23 15.39 3.56
C ARG A 277 -8.10 14.14 3.43
N ALA A 278 -7.57 13.00 3.83
CA ALA A 278 -8.38 11.81 4.07
C ALA A 278 -9.23 12.00 5.34
N VAL A 279 -10.53 11.73 5.22
CA VAL A 279 -11.39 11.39 6.35
C VAL A 279 -11.67 9.90 6.26
N HIS A 280 -11.54 9.21 7.39
CA HIS A 280 -11.78 7.77 7.53
C HIS A 280 -13.14 7.58 8.19
N PRO A 281 -14.21 7.21 7.44
CA PRO A 281 -15.47 6.91 8.06
C PRO A 281 -15.37 5.66 8.94
N ALA A 282 -16.02 5.69 10.09
CA ALA A 282 -16.12 4.58 11.01
C ALA A 282 -16.92 3.40 10.41
N GLY A 283 -16.63 2.20 10.93
CA GLY A 283 -17.27 0.95 10.53
C GLY A 283 -16.47 0.14 9.51
N PRO A 284 -17.02 -1.00 9.04
CA PRO A 284 -16.35 -1.87 8.10
C PRO A 284 -16.06 -1.14 6.80
N THR A 285 -14.79 -1.15 6.38
CA THR A 285 -14.30 -0.37 5.24
C THR A 285 -13.70 -1.30 4.19
N ALA A 286 -14.25 -1.28 2.97
CA ALA A 286 -13.67 -1.97 1.82
C ALA A 286 -12.48 -1.18 1.26
N GLY A 287 -11.59 -1.85 0.54
CA GLY A 287 -10.45 -1.20 -0.11
C GLY A 287 -9.54 -2.20 -0.82
N SER A 288 -8.45 -1.70 -1.41
CA SER A 288 -7.49 -2.58 -2.07
C SER A 288 -6.77 -3.47 -1.07
N GLU A 289 -6.60 -4.73 -1.43
CA GLU A 289 -5.82 -5.74 -0.72
C GLU A 289 -4.69 -6.21 -1.65
N VAL A 290 -3.45 -5.87 -1.34
CA VAL A 290 -2.30 -6.27 -2.16
C VAL A 290 -1.90 -7.70 -1.82
N LEU A 291 -2.18 -8.63 -2.73
CA LEU A 291 -1.79 -10.05 -2.59
C LEU A 291 -0.76 -10.40 -3.67
N ALA A 292 0.36 -11.00 -3.27
CA ALA A 292 1.31 -11.62 -4.19
C ALA A 292 0.87 -13.08 -4.45
N VAL A 293 0.69 -13.41 -5.73
CA VAL A 293 0.13 -14.68 -6.20
C VAL A 293 1.10 -15.28 -7.24
N PRO A 294 2.02 -16.17 -6.82
CA PRO A 294 2.89 -16.91 -7.73
C PRO A 294 2.06 -17.73 -8.72
N VAL A 295 2.49 -17.76 -9.99
CA VAL A 295 1.74 -18.40 -11.09
C VAL A 295 2.43 -19.69 -11.53
N THR A 296 1.72 -20.81 -11.44
CA THR A 296 2.18 -22.16 -11.77
C THR A 296 1.56 -22.69 -13.06
N ALA A 297 1.59 -21.87 -14.12
CA ALA A 297 1.01 -22.20 -15.42
C ALA A 297 2.06 -22.75 -16.41
N GLY A 298 1.62 -23.45 -17.45
CA GLY A 298 2.50 -24.05 -18.46
C GLY A 298 3.31 -23.09 -19.35
N TRP A 299 3.18 -21.78 -19.16
CA TRP A 299 4.08 -20.76 -19.76
C TRP A 299 5.18 -20.28 -18.80
N VAL A 300 5.13 -20.70 -17.53
CA VAL A 300 6.09 -20.35 -16.49
C VAL A 300 7.07 -21.51 -16.29
N SER A 301 8.37 -21.22 -16.33
CA SER A 301 9.41 -22.22 -16.08
C SER A 301 9.63 -22.47 -14.58
N ASP A 302 10.14 -23.64 -14.19
CA ASP A 302 10.47 -23.97 -12.78
C ASP A 302 11.39 -22.92 -12.13
N ALA A 303 12.33 -22.35 -12.90
CA ALA A 303 13.21 -21.28 -12.45
C ALA A 303 12.43 -19.99 -12.16
N GLN A 304 11.43 -19.65 -13.00
CA GLN A 304 10.53 -18.52 -12.77
C GLN A 304 9.55 -18.77 -11.62
N VAL A 305 9.06 -19.99 -11.40
CA VAL A 305 8.24 -20.32 -10.21
C VAL A 305 9.05 -20.10 -8.93
N GLN A 306 10.31 -20.57 -8.89
CA GLN A 306 11.19 -20.35 -7.76
C GLN A 306 11.56 -18.87 -7.57
N ALA A 307 11.79 -18.12 -8.65
CA ALA A 307 12.04 -16.68 -8.60
C ALA A 307 10.81 -15.87 -8.18
N ALA A 308 9.59 -16.27 -8.60
CA ALA A 308 8.33 -15.66 -8.18
C ALA A 308 8.09 -15.84 -6.67
N ALA A 309 8.31 -17.04 -6.15
CA ALA A 309 8.23 -17.31 -4.71
C ALA A 309 9.30 -16.54 -3.91
N ALA A 310 10.51 -16.38 -4.45
CA ALA A 310 11.55 -15.55 -3.84
C ALA A 310 11.19 -14.06 -3.85
N PHE A 311 10.54 -13.55 -4.89
CA PHE A 311 10.10 -12.16 -4.97
C PHE A 311 8.85 -11.88 -4.10
N ASP A 312 7.92 -12.83 -3.97
CA ASP A 312 6.83 -12.80 -2.98
C ASP A 312 7.38 -12.72 -1.54
N ALA A 313 8.34 -13.60 -1.20
CA ALA A 313 9.03 -13.53 0.09
C ALA A 313 9.76 -12.19 0.31
N PHE A 314 10.28 -11.56 -0.75
CA PHE A 314 10.89 -10.22 -0.70
C PHE A 314 9.84 -9.11 -0.47
N LEU A 315 8.70 -9.17 -1.17
CA LEU A 315 7.57 -8.24 -0.99
C LEU A 315 7.02 -8.29 0.45
N SER A 316 6.95 -9.49 1.03
CA SER A 316 6.60 -9.73 2.44
C SER A 316 7.71 -9.32 3.43
N GLY A 317 8.97 -9.26 2.96
CA GLY A 317 10.14 -8.87 3.73
C GLY A 317 10.20 -7.37 4.06
N PRO A 318 11.13 -6.93 4.92
CA PRO A 318 11.20 -5.52 5.36
C PRO A 318 11.39 -4.51 4.23
N ALA A 319 12.23 -4.83 3.23
CA ALA A 319 12.51 -3.96 2.08
C ALA A 319 11.28 -3.79 1.17
N GLY A 320 10.68 -4.90 0.73
CA GLY A 320 9.44 -4.88 -0.04
C GLY A 320 8.29 -4.17 0.69
N ARG A 321 8.14 -4.43 2.00
CA ARG A 321 7.18 -3.72 2.86
C ARG A 321 7.45 -2.21 2.96
N GLN A 322 8.71 -1.79 3.02
CA GLN A 322 9.08 -0.36 3.00
C GLN A 322 8.76 0.28 1.64
N ALA A 323 9.06 -0.38 0.53
CA ALA A 323 8.74 0.08 -0.83
C ALA A 323 7.23 0.19 -1.08
N LEU A 324 6.43 -0.76 -0.57
CA LEU A 324 4.96 -0.71 -0.60
C LEU A 324 4.44 0.47 0.26
N ALA A 325 4.92 0.62 1.49
CA ALA A 325 4.53 1.72 2.37
C ALA A 325 4.87 3.11 1.79
N ALA A 326 6.03 3.24 1.12
CA ALA A 326 6.44 4.46 0.43
C ALA A 326 5.52 4.85 -0.74
N SER A 327 4.72 3.92 -1.28
CA SER A 327 3.69 4.18 -2.29
C SER A 327 2.30 4.54 -1.72
N GLY A 328 2.20 4.71 -0.40
CA GLY A 328 0.95 5.09 0.28
C GLY A 328 0.05 3.93 0.70
N LEU A 329 0.55 2.69 0.61
CA LEU A 329 -0.17 1.50 1.08
C LEU A 329 0.04 1.31 2.59
N ARG A 330 -0.99 0.89 3.32
CA ARG A 330 -0.87 0.42 4.69
C ARG A 330 -0.22 -0.96 4.70
N VAL A 331 0.84 -1.12 5.49
CA VAL A 331 1.54 -2.39 5.59
C VAL A 331 1.48 -2.90 7.03
N PRO A 332 1.12 -4.19 7.27
CA PRO A 332 1.05 -4.73 8.62
C PRO A 332 2.38 -4.63 9.38
N GLY A 333 2.31 -4.09 10.60
CA GLY A 333 3.46 -3.95 11.50
C GLY A 333 4.36 -2.72 11.25
N THR A 334 4.08 -1.90 10.24
CA THR A 334 4.69 -0.57 10.10
C THR A 334 3.71 0.51 10.54
N GLN A 335 4.11 1.40 11.44
CA GLN A 335 3.37 2.65 11.62
C GLN A 335 3.54 3.49 10.35
N VAL A 336 2.42 3.88 9.73
CA VAL A 336 2.43 4.87 8.65
C VAL A 336 3.00 6.15 9.25
N GLY A 337 4.14 6.61 8.71
CA GLY A 337 4.73 7.87 9.12
C GLY A 337 3.74 8.99 8.82
N ALA A 338 3.14 9.55 9.87
CA ALA A 338 2.28 10.71 9.74
C ALA A 338 3.07 11.82 9.03
N ALA A 339 2.48 12.44 8.01
CA ALA A 339 3.07 13.59 7.34
C ALA A 339 3.16 14.74 8.36
N SER A 340 4.36 14.91 8.94
CA SER A 340 4.83 15.98 9.83
C SER A 340 3.76 16.75 10.62
N GLY A 341 3.54 16.34 11.87
CA GLY A 341 2.76 17.06 12.86
C GLY A 341 3.10 16.59 14.28
N ASP A 342 4.15 17.19 14.84
CA ASP A 342 4.67 17.13 16.22
C ASP A 342 4.66 15.78 16.98
N GLY A 343 5.85 15.33 17.36
CA GLY A 343 6.06 13.98 17.89
C GLY A 343 5.85 13.83 19.40
N THR A 344 5.72 12.58 19.83
CA THR A 344 6.37 12.08 21.05
C THR A 344 6.95 10.69 20.78
N ALA A 345 8.05 10.36 21.46
CA ALA A 345 8.86 9.20 21.13
C ALA A 345 8.19 7.87 21.52
N SER A 346 8.18 6.91 20.59
CA SER A 346 7.81 5.53 20.88
C SER A 346 8.81 4.92 21.86
N THR A 347 8.37 4.64 23.08
CA THR A 347 9.19 3.98 24.09
C THR A 347 9.09 2.47 23.89
N ALA A 348 10.22 1.83 23.61
CA ALA A 348 10.29 0.38 23.46
C ALA A 348 9.94 -0.32 24.79
N VAL A 349 9.06 -1.33 24.75
CA VAL A 349 8.72 -2.15 25.91
C VAL A 349 9.64 -3.38 25.96
N PRO A 350 10.40 -3.60 27.05
CA PRO A 350 11.16 -4.82 27.25
C PRO A 350 10.26 -5.97 27.71
N SER A 351 10.67 -7.21 27.43
CA SER A 351 9.94 -8.42 27.85
C SER A 351 10.09 -8.70 29.36
N GLY A 352 8.99 -9.07 30.05
CA GLY A 352 9.08 -9.84 31.31
C GLY A 352 8.05 -9.55 32.41
N SER A 353 7.14 -10.51 32.61
CA SER A 353 6.76 -11.08 33.93
C SER A 353 6.00 -10.26 35.00
N THR A 354 4.74 -10.65 35.23
CA THR A 354 4.08 -10.92 36.53
C THR A 354 3.77 -9.75 37.52
N GLU A 355 2.47 -9.49 37.72
CA GLU A 355 1.82 -8.68 38.79
C GLU A 355 1.79 -9.41 40.18
N PRO A 356 1.21 -8.89 41.31
CA PRO A 356 0.35 -7.70 41.55
C PRO A 356 0.81 -6.82 42.78
N PRO A 357 -0.03 -6.03 43.50
CA PRO A 357 -0.73 -4.81 43.06
C PRO A 357 -0.53 -3.59 44.01
N GLY A 358 -0.91 -2.38 43.54
CA GLY A 358 -1.32 -1.27 44.44
C GLY A 358 -0.84 0.14 44.07
N GLY A 359 -1.79 1.05 43.80
CA GLY A 359 -1.51 2.49 43.61
C GLY A 359 -2.60 3.21 42.80
N THR A 360 -3.30 4.15 43.42
CA THR A 360 -4.37 4.97 42.80
C THR A 360 -3.88 6.29 42.20
N ALA A 361 -4.65 6.79 41.23
CA ALA A 361 -4.71 8.17 40.67
C ALA A 361 -3.91 8.45 39.37
N PRO A 362 -4.31 9.48 38.58
CA PRO A 362 -5.67 9.95 38.29
C PRO A 362 -5.99 9.93 36.78
N ALA A 363 -7.26 10.13 36.42
CA ALA A 363 -7.67 10.26 35.02
C ALA A 363 -7.19 11.59 34.40
N SER A 364 -6.78 11.55 33.13
CA SER A 364 -6.68 12.72 32.25
C SER A 364 -7.11 12.30 30.85
N GLY A 365 -8.14 12.97 30.33
CA GLY A 365 -8.81 12.59 29.09
C GLY A 365 -8.03 12.99 27.85
N GLY A 366 -8.06 12.12 26.85
CA GLY A 366 -7.36 12.28 25.57
C GLY A 366 -7.68 11.13 24.64
N THR A 367 -8.97 10.81 24.48
CA THR A 367 -9.43 9.66 23.69
C THR A 367 -9.38 9.97 22.20
N GLU A 368 -8.18 10.09 21.64
CA GLU A 368 -7.99 9.80 20.22
C GLU A 368 -8.27 8.30 20.01
N PRO A 369 -9.13 7.90 19.05
CA PRO A 369 -9.47 6.50 18.86
C PRO A 369 -8.30 5.74 18.22
N SER A 370 -7.33 5.37 19.06
CA SER A 370 -6.33 4.33 18.79
C SER A 370 -7.00 2.95 18.76
N GLY A 371 -7.97 2.78 17.84
CA GLY A 371 -8.52 1.49 17.51
C GLY A 371 -7.46 0.63 16.80
N PRO A 372 -7.54 -0.71 16.92
CA PRO A 372 -6.73 -1.58 16.06
C PRO A 372 -7.03 -1.27 14.58
N PRO A 373 -6.08 -1.53 13.66
CA PRO A 373 -6.32 -1.33 12.23
C PRO A 373 -7.56 -2.13 11.82
N VAL A 374 -8.62 -1.42 11.41
CA VAL A 374 -9.85 -2.02 10.91
C VAL A 374 -9.47 -2.91 9.73
N ALA A 375 -9.88 -4.18 9.78
CA ALA A 375 -9.65 -5.10 8.68
C ALA A 375 -10.27 -4.53 7.41
N VAL A 376 -9.43 -4.29 6.40
CA VAL A 376 -9.89 -3.83 5.08
C VAL A 376 -10.65 -4.99 4.45
N LEU A 377 -11.86 -4.73 3.97
CA LEU A 377 -12.68 -5.74 3.32
C LEU A 377 -12.43 -5.75 1.80
N PRO A 378 -12.66 -6.88 1.12
CA PRO A 378 -12.33 -7.02 -0.29
C PRO A 378 -13.03 -5.98 -1.18
N LEU A 379 -12.33 -5.48 -2.18
CA LEU A 379 -12.93 -4.71 -3.27
C LEU A 379 -14.00 -5.56 -3.96
N PRO A 380 -15.22 -5.05 -4.21
CA PRO A 380 -16.20 -5.79 -5.00
C PRO A 380 -15.74 -5.86 -6.47
N SER A 381 -15.87 -7.02 -7.12
CA SER A 381 -15.58 -7.19 -8.54
C SER A 381 -16.70 -7.95 -9.28
N GLY A 382 -16.62 -7.99 -10.62
CA GLY A 382 -17.58 -8.71 -11.47
C GLY A 382 -19.05 -8.34 -11.22
N ALA A 383 -19.91 -9.35 -11.08
CA ALA A 383 -21.36 -9.18 -10.91
C ALA A 383 -21.75 -8.35 -9.67
N VAL A 384 -20.93 -8.39 -8.61
CA VAL A 384 -21.19 -7.63 -7.37
C VAL A 384 -20.97 -6.14 -7.60
N ARG A 385 -19.90 -5.78 -8.33
CA ARG A 385 -19.61 -4.40 -8.76
C ARG A 385 -20.68 -3.89 -9.74
N GLN A 386 -21.14 -4.73 -10.66
CA GLN A 386 -22.22 -4.38 -11.58
C GLN A 386 -23.55 -4.10 -10.86
N GLU A 387 -23.93 -4.92 -9.87
CA GLU A 387 -25.13 -4.68 -9.05
C GLU A 387 -25.00 -3.40 -8.20
N LEU A 388 -23.83 -3.14 -7.61
CA LEU A 388 -23.55 -1.88 -6.89
C LEU A 388 -23.73 -0.68 -7.82
N ALA A 389 -23.16 -0.73 -9.03
CA ALA A 389 -23.30 0.35 -10.01
C ALA A 389 -24.76 0.56 -10.43
N ALA A 390 -25.51 -0.53 -10.67
CA ALA A 390 -26.92 -0.46 -11.04
C ALA A 390 -27.81 0.13 -9.93
N LEU A 391 -27.47 -0.06 -8.65
CA LEU A 391 -28.24 0.49 -7.53
C LEU A 391 -27.82 1.90 -7.09
N VAL A 392 -26.61 2.33 -7.44
CA VAL A 392 -26.09 3.67 -7.11
C VAL A 392 -26.23 4.65 -8.29
N GLN A 393 -26.25 4.17 -9.53
CA GLN A 393 -26.19 5.03 -10.74
C GLN A 393 -27.24 4.68 -11.81
N GLY A 394 -28.17 3.76 -11.51
CA GLY A 394 -29.37 3.46 -12.31
C GLY A 394 -30.65 4.02 -11.72
#